data_AF-A0A7J8HZX8-F1
#
_entry.id   AF-A0A7J8HZX8-F1
#
_cell.length_a   1.000
_cell.length_b   1.000
_cell.length_c   1.000
_cell.angle_alpha   90.00
_cell.angle_beta   90.00
_cell.angle_gamma   90.00
#
_symmetry.space_group_name_H-M   'P 1'
#
loop_
_entity.id
_entity.type
_entity.pdbx_description
1 polymer ?
#
loop_
_entity_poly.entity_id
_entity_poly.type
_entity_poly.pdbx_seq_one_letter_code
_entity_poly.pdbx_strand_id
1 'polypeptide(L)'
;MINVDLRSLARLPNLNKLQKLELANNRISGGLEVLAEKCPNLTHLNPSGNKIKAFSALEALQNLKNLKNFDLFSCEITTLEDYRESIFELLQQITLLNGFDQEDNKAPDSGSEDDEDGDEDDEEEDETGPFEGYEEEEEEEEEEEDEDEAGSELGEGEEEVGLSYLMREEIQDEDDDDYVEEVEEEEGGGGKEEGEGE
;
A
#
# COMPACT_ATOMS: atom_id res chain seq x y z
N MET A 1 1.04 -0.23 13.65
CA MET A 1 2.29 0.46 14.03
C MET A 1 2.57 1.50 12.96
N ILE A 2 2.39 2.78 13.29
CA ILE A 2 2.51 3.87 12.31
C ILE A 2 3.56 4.84 12.80
N ASN A 3 4.49 5.24 11.91
CA ASN A 3 5.49 6.28 12.21
C ASN A 3 6.39 5.98 13.41
N VAL A 4 6.91 4.74 13.50
CA VAL A 4 7.81 4.30 14.58
C VAL A 4 9.21 3.95 14.08
N ASP A 5 9.57 4.37 12.87
CA ASP A 5 10.85 4.06 12.22
C ASP A 5 11.16 2.55 12.11
N LEU A 6 10.13 1.70 12.01
CA LEU A 6 10.31 0.25 11.89
C LEU A 6 11.04 -0.09 10.59
N ARG A 7 12.10 -0.90 10.68
CA ARG A 7 12.93 -1.31 9.52
C ARG A 7 12.72 -2.76 9.09
N SER A 8 12.23 -3.63 9.98
CA SER A 8 12.11 -5.07 9.73
C SER A 8 11.03 -5.69 10.60
N LEU A 9 10.42 -6.74 10.06
CA LEU A 9 9.37 -7.55 10.70
C LEU A 9 9.90 -8.86 11.30
N ALA A 10 11.22 -9.11 11.26
CA ALA A 10 11.81 -10.40 11.66
C ALA A 10 11.55 -10.82 13.12
N ARG A 11 11.18 -9.88 14.00
CA ARG A 11 10.87 -10.12 15.41
C ARG A 11 9.38 -10.25 15.70
N LEU A 12 8.53 -10.32 14.68
CA LEU A 12 7.10 -10.52 14.88
C LEU A 12 6.85 -11.88 15.56
N PRO A 13 6.03 -11.91 16.64
CA PRO A 13 5.53 -13.16 17.18
C PRO A 13 4.55 -13.82 16.21
N ASN A 14 4.17 -15.08 16.46
CA ASN A 14 3.12 -15.73 15.69
C ASN A 14 1.75 -15.12 16.07
N LEU A 15 1.05 -14.56 15.09
CA LEU A 15 -0.20 -13.84 15.24
C LEU A 15 -1.29 -14.48 14.37
N ASN A 16 -1.65 -15.72 14.71
CA ASN A 16 -2.58 -16.55 13.92
C ASN A 16 -4.01 -15.98 13.84
N LYS A 17 -4.41 -15.07 14.73
CA LYS A 17 -5.73 -14.43 14.73
C LYS A 17 -5.72 -13.04 14.08
N LEU A 18 -4.55 -12.52 13.71
CA LEU A 18 -4.45 -11.16 13.18
C LEU A 18 -4.98 -11.11 11.74
N GLN A 19 -5.99 -10.26 11.54
CA GLN A 19 -6.62 -10.04 10.24
C GLN A 19 -6.18 -8.72 9.59
N LYS A 20 -5.95 -7.68 10.38
CA LYS A 20 -5.57 -6.35 9.88
C LYS A 20 -4.21 -5.92 10.43
N LEU A 21 -3.31 -5.49 9.55
CA LEU A 21 -1.97 -5.04 9.91
C LEU A 21 -1.63 -3.70 9.26
N GLU A 22 -1.56 -2.67 10.10
CA GLU A 22 -1.14 -1.32 9.73
C GLU A 22 0.37 -1.14 9.96
N LEU A 23 1.12 -0.89 8.89
CA LEU A 23 2.56 -0.63 8.88
C LEU A 23 2.90 0.72 8.23
N ALA A 24 1.90 1.60 8.08
CA ALA A 24 2.05 2.86 7.37
C ALA A 24 3.18 3.75 7.94
N ASN A 25 3.85 4.50 7.07
CA ASN A 25 4.89 5.47 7.41
C ASN A 25 6.03 4.87 8.24
N ASN A 26 6.63 3.78 7.77
CA ASN A 26 7.82 3.20 8.39
C ASN A 26 8.99 3.20 7.39
N ARG A 27 10.07 2.45 7.67
CA ARG A 27 11.25 2.34 6.80
C ARG A 27 11.51 0.91 6.35
N ILE A 28 10.44 0.13 6.18
CA ILE A 28 10.52 -1.25 5.70
C ILE A 28 10.85 -1.22 4.21
N SER A 29 11.85 -1.99 3.78
CA SER A 29 12.23 -2.11 2.36
C SER A 29 12.13 -3.54 1.81
N GLY A 30 11.67 -4.48 2.63
CA GLY A 30 11.58 -5.92 2.35
C GLY A 30 11.30 -6.71 3.62
N GLY A 31 11.49 -8.03 3.60
CA GLY A 31 11.22 -8.86 4.78
C GLY A 31 9.74 -9.16 5.01
N LEU A 32 8.90 -8.97 3.97
CA LEU A 32 7.46 -9.19 4.04
C LEU A 32 7.13 -10.69 4.02
N GLU A 33 8.06 -11.56 3.62
CA GLU A 33 7.94 -13.01 3.69
C GLU A 33 7.61 -13.51 5.10
N VAL A 34 8.06 -12.80 6.13
CA VAL A 34 7.77 -13.12 7.54
C VAL A 34 6.27 -13.05 7.83
N LEU A 35 5.51 -12.20 7.11
CA LEU A 35 4.07 -12.10 7.29
C LEU A 35 3.35 -13.38 6.88
N ALA A 36 3.82 -14.07 5.84
CA ALA A 36 3.25 -15.34 5.40
C ALA A 36 3.36 -16.42 6.48
N GLU A 37 4.46 -16.42 7.24
CA GLU A 37 4.69 -17.39 8.32
C GLU A 37 4.01 -17.00 9.63
N LYS A 38 4.02 -15.71 9.97
CA LYS A 38 3.59 -15.20 11.28
C LYS A 38 2.11 -14.83 11.33
N CYS A 39 1.53 -14.42 10.21
CA CYS A 39 0.18 -13.88 10.12
C CYS A 39 -0.62 -14.56 8.98
N PRO A 40 -0.86 -15.89 9.03
CA PRO A 40 -1.46 -16.62 7.92
C PRO A 40 -2.91 -16.22 7.59
N ASN A 41 -3.62 -15.63 8.55
CA ASN A 41 -5.02 -15.21 8.42
C ASN A 41 -5.18 -13.71 8.13
N LEU A 42 -4.11 -13.05 7.67
CA LEU A 42 -4.14 -11.63 7.35
C LEU A 42 -5.04 -11.38 6.13
N THR A 43 -6.00 -10.47 6.28
CA THR A 43 -6.94 -10.03 5.23
C THR A 43 -6.65 -8.61 4.74
N HIS A 44 -6.07 -7.77 5.60
CA HIS A 44 -5.76 -6.36 5.30
C HIS A 44 -4.30 -6.04 5.66
N LEU A 45 -3.56 -5.51 4.71
CA LEU A 45 -2.16 -5.14 4.89
C LEU A 45 -1.89 -3.74 4.32
N ASN A 46 -1.45 -2.82 5.18
CA ASN A 46 -1.13 -1.46 4.77
C ASN A 46 0.33 -1.09 5.08
N PRO A 47 1.27 -1.34 4.15
CA PRO A 47 2.64 -0.87 4.21
C PRO A 47 2.84 0.50 3.55
N SER A 48 1.81 1.32 3.39
CA SER A 48 1.95 2.65 2.76
C SER A 48 3.08 3.49 3.38
N GLY A 49 3.71 4.36 2.59
CA GLY A 49 4.80 5.22 3.06
C GLY A 49 6.06 4.45 3.53
N ASN A 50 6.29 3.24 3.00
CA ASN A 50 7.52 2.47 3.20
C ASN A 50 8.40 2.48 1.94
N LYS A 51 9.60 1.89 2.03
CA LYS A 51 10.62 1.89 0.97
C LYS A 51 10.59 0.62 0.10
N ILE A 52 9.38 0.19 -0.27
CA ILE A 52 9.18 -0.96 -1.13
C ILE A 52 9.32 -0.51 -2.59
N LYS A 53 10.34 -1.03 -3.28
CA LYS A 53 10.71 -0.61 -4.64
C LYS A 53 10.66 -1.72 -5.70
N ALA A 54 10.53 -2.98 -5.30
CA ALA A 54 10.66 -4.13 -6.18
C ALA A 54 9.55 -5.15 -5.94
N PHE A 55 9.05 -5.74 -7.02
CA PHE A 55 8.04 -6.81 -6.98
C PHE A 55 8.52 -8.06 -6.24
N SER A 56 9.83 -8.34 -6.25
CA SER A 56 10.41 -9.47 -5.52
C SER A 56 10.15 -9.41 -4.01
N ALA A 57 10.02 -8.22 -3.43
CA ALA A 57 9.66 -8.05 -2.03
C ALA A 57 8.20 -8.43 -1.73
N LEU A 58 7.36 -8.48 -2.77
CA LEU A 58 5.93 -8.78 -2.70
C LEU A 58 5.60 -10.21 -3.10
N GLU A 59 6.48 -10.90 -3.83
CA GLU A 59 6.29 -12.31 -4.25
C GLU A 59 5.90 -13.21 -3.08
N ALA A 60 6.54 -13.04 -1.92
CA ALA A 60 6.26 -13.87 -0.75
C ALA A 60 4.84 -13.67 -0.18
N LEU A 61 4.17 -12.54 -0.48
CA LEU A 61 2.79 -12.28 -0.09
C LEU A 61 1.79 -13.17 -0.84
N GLN A 62 2.18 -13.83 -1.94
CA GLN A 62 1.36 -14.85 -2.62
C GLN A 62 0.92 -16.01 -1.70
N ASN A 63 1.68 -16.24 -0.63
CA ASN A 63 1.37 -17.26 0.36
C ASN A 63 0.26 -16.85 1.34
N LEU A 64 -0.04 -15.54 1.45
CA LEU A 64 -1.16 -15.03 2.23
C LEU A 64 -2.47 -15.20 1.44
N LYS A 65 -3.05 -16.40 1.51
CA LYS A 65 -4.25 -16.77 0.74
C LYS A 65 -5.51 -15.99 1.13
N ASN A 66 -5.54 -15.43 2.33
CA ASN A 66 -6.67 -14.66 2.86
C ASN A 66 -6.54 -13.16 2.61
N LEU A 67 -5.42 -12.69 2.05
CA LEU A 67 -5.19 -11.26 1.84
C LEU A 67 -6.14 -10.73 0.76
N LYS A 68 -7.01 -9.80 1.14
CA LYS A 68 -8.03 -9.21 0.26
C LYS A 68 -7.73 -7.75 -0.05
N ASN A 69 -7.24 -6.99 0.94
CA ASN A 69 -6.98 -5.56 0.80
C ASN A 69 -5.51 -5.24 1.03
N PHE A 70 -4.91 -4.51 0.09
CA PHE A 70 -3.49 -4.19 0.11
C PHE A 70 -3.24 -2.74 -0.28
N ASP A 71 -2.56 -1.98 0.59
CA ASP A 71 -2.30 -0.56 0.38
C ASP A 71 -0.80 -0.27 0.21
N LEU A 72 -0.41 0.13 -1.00
CA LEU A 72 0.96 0.47 -1.39
C LEU A 72 1.18 1.98 -1.57
N PHE A 73 0.21 2.83 -1.22
CA PHE A 73 0.33 4.27 -1.34
C PHE A 73 1.67 4.81 -0.81
N SER A 74 2.26 5.76 -1.54
CA SER A 74 3.53 6.39 -1.18
C SER A 74 4.71 5.41 -1.00
N CYS A 75 4.66 4.23 -1.63
CA CYS A 75 5.83 3.37 -1.82
C CYS A 75 6.49 3.66 -3.18
N GLU A 76 7.79 3.44 -3.29
CA GLU A 76 8.53 3.65 -4.56
C GLU A 76 7.99 2.78 -5.71
N ILE A 77 7.43 1.61 -5.42
CA ILE A 77 6.84 0.73 -6.43
C ILE A 77 5.66 1.35 -7.19
N THR A 78 4.96 2.34 -6.60
CA THR A 78 3.81 2.98 -7.27
C THR A 78 4.22 3.93 -8.39
N THR A 79 5.51 4.24 -8.54
CA THR A 79 6.01 5.06 -9.65
C THR A 79 6.33 4.24 -10.91
N LEU A 80 6.27 2.92 -10.82
CA LEU A 80 6.52 2.04 -11.96
C LEU A 80 5.32 2.06 -12.91
N GLU A 81 5.60 1.95 -14.21
CA GLU A 81 4.57 1.72 -15.23
C GLU A 81 3.89 0.37 -14.98
N ASP A 82 2.59 0.30 -15.25
CA ASP A 82 1.77 -0.90 -15.10
C ASP A 82 1.86 -1.59 -13.72
N TYR A 83 2.25 -0.84 -12.66
CA TYR A 83 2.41 -1.40 -11.32
C TYR A 83 1.11 -2.05 -10.85
N ARG A 84 -0.04 -1.42 -11.12
CA ARG A 84 -1.35 -1.90 -10.70
C ARG A 84 -1.65 -3.27 -11.30
N GLU A 85 -1.51 -3.41 -12.62
CA GLU A 85 -1.71 -4.67 -13.33
C GLU A 85 -0.73 -5.74 -12.84
N SER A 86 0.55 -5.38 -12.74
CA SER A 86 1.60 -6.27 -12.25
C SER A 86 1.32 -6.79 -10.84
N ILE A 87 0.75 -5.96 -9.95
CA ILE A 87 0.39 -6.36 -8.59
C ILE A 87 -0.79 -7.33 -8.58
N PHE A 88 -1.84 -7.10 -9.38
CA PHE A 88 -2.97 -8.03 -9.49
C PHE A 88 -2.58 -9.35 -10.15
N GLU A 89 -1.68 -9.33 -11.15
CA GLU A 89 -1.14 -10.56 -11.76
C GLU A 89 -0.28 -11.36 -10.76
N LEU A 90 0.54 -10.65 -9.97
CA LEU A 90 1.40 -11.26 -8.97
C LEU A 90 0.59 -11.80 -7.77
N LEU A 91 -0.39 -11.04 -7.31
CA LEU A 91 -1.17 -11.30 -6.11
C LEU A 91 -2.66 -11.48 -6.47
N GLN A 92 -2.97 -12.50 -7.25
CA GLN A 92 -4.33 -12.78 -7.75
C GLN A 92 -5.39 -12.98 -6.66
N GLN A 93 -4.97 -13.18 -5.40
CA GLN A 93 -5.90 -13.30 -4.28
C GLN A 93 -6.44 -11.96 -3.76
N ILE A 94 -5.76 -10.83 -4.03
CA ILE A 94 -6.23 -9.53 -3.54
C ILE A 94 -7.43 -9.08 -4.37
N THR A 95 -8.40 -8.49 -3.70
CA THR A 95 -9.59 -7.91 -4.33
C THR A 95 -9.42 -6.40 -4.49
N LEU A 96 -8.74 -5.76 -3.53
CA LEU A 96 -8.58 -4.33 -3.45
C LEU A 96 -7.10 -3.97 -3.35
N LEU A 97 -6.67 -3.08 -4.24
CA LEU A 97 -5.37 -2.43 -4.22
C LEU A 97 -5.57 -0.93 -4.06
N ASN A 98 -5.02 -0.35 -2.99
CA ASN A 98 -5.15 1.08 -2.68
C ASN A 98 -6.62 1.53 -2.54
N GLY A 99 -7.51 0.62 -2.11
CA GLY A 99 -8.95 0.88 -2.02
C GLY A 99 -9.74 0.77 -3.34
N PHE A 100 -9.11 0.31 -4.43
CA PHE A 100 -9.75 0.13 -5.74
C PHE A 100 -9.64 -1.33 -6.21
N ASP A 101 -10.65 -1.84 -6.90
CA ASP A 101 -10.63 -3.18 -7.50
C ASP A 101 -9.89 -3.24 -8.86
N GLN A 102 -9.77 -4.42 -9.46
CA GLN A 102 -9.09 -4.57 -10.76
C GLN A 102 -9.72 -3.72 -11.89
N GLU A 103 -11.00 -3.38 -11.78
CA GLU A 103 -11.74 -2.55 -12.76
C GLU A 103 -11.67 -1.04 -12.44
N ASP A 104 -10.86 -0.65 -11.44
CA ASP A 104 -10.71 0.72 -10.95
C ASP A 104 -11.95 1.30 -10.27
N ASN A 105 -12.87 0.44 -9.81
CA ASN A 105 -13.98 0.86 -8.97
C ASN A 105 -13.48 1.06 -7.54
N LYS A 106 -13.87 2.18 -6.92
CA LYS A 106 -13.62 2.39 -5.50
C LYS A 106 -14.42 1.36 -4.69
N ALA A 107 -13.77 0.73 -3.71
CA ALA A 107 -14.47 -0.11 -2.76
C ALA A 107 -15.63 0.69 -2.14
N PRO A 108 -16.83 0.08 -1.98
CA PRO A 108 -17.89 0.72 -1.21
C PRO A 108 -17.31 1.08 0.16
N ASP A 109 -17.52 2.32 0.59
CA ASP A 109 -17.04 2.80 1.89
C ASP A 109 -17.77 1.97 2.95
N SER A 110 -17.17 0.86 3.36
CA SER A 110 -17.68 -0.06 4.37
C SER A 110 -17.48 0.60 5.74
N GLY A 111 -18.17 1.73 5.93
CA GLY A 111 -18.35 2.41 7.21
C GLY A 111 -19.57 1.90 7.98
N SER A 112 -20.22 0.83 7.52
CA SER A 112 -21.24 0.12 8.29
C SER A 112 -20.93 -1.38 8.31
N GLU A 113 -20.83 -1.89 9.54
CA GLU A 113 -21.24 -3.24 9.93
C GLU A 113 -20.29 -4.38 9.56
N ASP A 114 -19.37 -4.70 10.49
CA ASP A 114 -19.08 -6.09 10.84
C ASP A 114 -18.42 -6.17 12.24
N ASP A 115 -19.14 -5.66 13.25
CA ASP A 115 -18.99 -6.07 14.65
C ASP A 115 -20.15 -7.05 14.99
N GLU A 116 -20.46 -7.99 14.09
CA GLU A 116 -21.20 -9.20 14.49
C GLU A 116 -20.24 -10.13 15.26
N ASP A 117 -19.91 -9.71 16.48
CA ASP A 117 -19.51 -10.63 17.54
C ASP A 117 -20.71 -11.55 17.80
N GLY A 118 -20.73 -12.67 17.07
CA GLY A 118 -21.62 -13.79 17.33
C GLY A 118 -21.34 -14.37 18.72
N ASP A 119 -22.15 -13.97 19.68
CA ASP A 119 -22.42 -14.76 20.88
C ASP A 119 -23.76 -15.48 20.64
N GLU A 120 -23.66 -16.66 20.01
CA GLU A 120 -24.72 -17.65 20.03
C GLU A 120 -24.80 -18.23 21.45
N ASP A 121 -25.54 -17.56 22.35
CA ASP A 121 -26.06 -18.23 23.54
C ASP A 121 -27.57 -18.47 23.36
N ASP A 122 -27.82 -19.73 23.00
CA ASP A 122 -29.05 -20.49 23.00
C ASP A 122 -29.79 -20.39 24.34
N GLU A 123 -30.90 -19.65 24.40
CA GLU A 123 -32.01 -19.96 25.31
C GLU A 123 -33.35 -19.74 24.59
N GLU A 124 -33.89 -20.83 24.03
CA GLU A 124 -35.31 -21.05 23.80
C GLU A 124 -36.13 -20.81 25.09
N GLU A 125 -37.16 -19.96 25.04
CA GLU A 125 -38.56 -20.36 25.31
C GLU A 125 -39.52 -19.14 25.46
N ASP A 126 -40.66 -19.31 24.79
CA ASP A 126 -42.03 -18.92 25.19
C ASP A 126 -42.61 -17.54 24.78
N GLU A 127 -43.45 -17.62 23.73
CA GLU A 127 -44.84 -17.15 23.67
C GLU A 127 -45.26 -15.98 24.59
N THR A 128 -45.63 -14.83 24.00
CA THR A 128 -46.98 -14.23 24.12
C THR A 128 -47.05 -12.79 23.57
N GLY A 129 -48.06 -12.55 22.72
CA GLY A 129 -48.78 -11.27 22.68
C GLY A 129 -48.47 -10.29 21.53
N PRO A 130 -49.44 -10.01 20.63
CA PRO A 130 -49.33 -8.93 19.64
C PRO A 130 -49.68 -7.59 20.30
N PHE A 131 -48.84 -6.57 20.15
CA PHE A 131 -49.17 -5.20 20.54
C PHE A 131 -49.20 -4.27 19.32
N GLU A 132 -50.34 -3.63 19.20
CA GLU A 132 -50.79 -2.71 18.15
C GLU A 132 -50.01 -1.39 18.14
N GLY A 133 -49.69 -0.93 16.93
CA GLY A 133 -50.02 0.40 16.41
C GLY A 133 -49.55 1.65 17.16
N TYR A 134 -48.57 2.34 16.56
CA TYR A 134 -48.47 3.81 16.41
C TYR A 134 -47.65 4.03 15.12
N GLU A 135 -48.31 4.20 13.97
CA GLU A 135 -48.60 5.47 13.28
C GLU A 135 -47.36 6.24 12.79
N GLU A 136 -47.38 6.43 11.47
CA GLU A 136 -46.59 7.31 10.58
C GLU A 136 -46.29 8.67 11.21
N GLU A 137 -45.18 9.32 10.83
CA GLU A 137 -45.20 10.67 10.20
C GLU A 137 -43.97 10.81 9.29
N GLU A 138 -44.24 11.03 8.00
CA GLU A 138 -43.35 11.63 7.01
C GLU A 138 -43.21 13.12 7.32
N GLU A 139 -42.00 13.69 7.28
CA GLU A 139 -41.83 15.13 7.05
C GLU A 139 -40.67 15.35 6.06
N GLU A 140 -41.06 15.63 4.81
CA GLU A 140 -40.33 16.41 3.82
C GLU A 140 -40.48 17.90 4.17
N GLU A 141 -39.39 18.68 4.26
CA GLU A 141 -39.34 20.13 3.99
C GLU A 141 -37.89 20.45 3.54
N GLU A 142 -37.61 20.56 2.23
CA GLU A 142 -37.61 21.76 1.37
C GLU A 142 -36.80 22.99 1.86
N GLU A 143 -35.82 23.34 1.00
CA GLU A 143 -35.24 24.64 0.59
C GLU A 143 -35.22 25.83 1.57
N GLU A 144 -34.06 26.53 1.66
CA GLU A 144 -33.90 27.84 1.00
C GLU A 144 -32.54 28.51 1.32
N GLU A 145 -32.18 29.41 0.41
CA GLU A 145 -30.99 30.24 0.28
C GLU A 145 -30.63 31.12 1.50
N ASP A 146 -29.33 31.42 1.65
CA ASP A 146 -28.92 32.74 2.13
C ASP A 146 -27.62 33.18 1.43
N GLU A 147 -27.79 34.23 0.63
CA GLU A 147 -26.79 35.07 -0.02
C GLU A 147 -26.12 36.03 1.00
N ASP A 148 -24.90 36.46 0.63
CA ASP A 148 -24.19 37.67 1.08
C ASP A 148 -23.58 37.75 2.49
N GLU A 149 -22.23 37.84 2.55
CA GLU A 149 -21.61 39.04 3.14
C GLU A 149 -20.25 39.37 2.52
N ALA A 150 -20.13 40.65 2.15
CA ALA A 150 -19.02 41.25 1.46
C ALA A 150 -17.87 41.69 2.41
N GLY A 151 -16.63 41.51 1.95
CA GLY A 151 -15.63 42.58 1.88
C GLY A 151 -14.81 42.94 3.13
N SER A 152 -13.49 42.70 3.04
CA SER A 152 -12.36 43.41 3.68
C SER A 152 -11.13 42.49 3.52
N GLU A 153 -9.90 42.88 3.17
CA GLU A 153 -9.22 44.16 3.03
C GLU A 153 -7.81 43.88 2.47
N LEU A 154 -7.26 44.89 1.80
CA LEU A 154 -5.94 44.90 1.17
C LEU A 154 -4.80 44.72 2.20
N GLY A 155 -3.83 43.87 1.89
CA GLY A 155 -2.53 43.82 2.56
C GLY A 155 -1.41 43.73 1.53
N GLU A 156 -0.75 44.85 1.28
CA GLU A 156 0.46 45.01 0.46
C GLU A 156 1.72 44.49 1.19
N GLY A 157 2.71 44.03 0.40
CA GLY A 157 4.10 43.78 0.82
C GLY A 157 4.30 42.40 1.45
N GLU A 158 5.28 41.58 1.08
CA GLU A 158 6.68 41.92 0.91
C GLU A 158 7.38 41.04 -0.15
N GLU A 159 8.43 41.62 -0.70
CA GLU A 159 9.32 41.12 -1.75
C GLU A 159 10.00 39.80 -1.37
N GLU A 160 9.94 38.78 -2.24
CA GLU A 160 10.91 37.68 -2.19
C GLU A 160 11.72 37.62 -3.49
N VAL A 161 12.98 37.97 -3.28
CA VAL A 161 14.11 38.12 -4.19
C VAL A 161 14.29 36.96 -5.17
N GLY A 162 14.36 37.29 -6.46
CA GLY A 162 14.53 36.34 -7.56
C GLY A 162 15.88 35.62 -7.59
N LEU A 163 15.86 34.48 -8.30
CA LEU A 163 16.89 33.46 -8.58
C LEU A 163 18.24 33.96 -9.19
N SER A 164 18.58 35.23 -9.02
CA SER A 164 19.82 35.86 -9.51
C SER A 164 21.11 35.28 -8.92
N TYR A 165 21.03 34.51 -7.82
CA TYR A 165 22.18 33.84 -7.22
C TYR A 165 22.71 32.62 -8.00
N LEU A 166 21.93 32.03 -8.91
CA LEU A 166 22.35 30.84 -9.67
C LEU A 166 23.26 31.15 -10.88
N MET A 167 23.52 32.44 -11.18
CA MET A 167 24.32 32.86 -12.33
C MET A 167 25.69 33.43 -11.92
N ARG A 168 26.36 32.80 -10.95
CA ARG A 168 27.77 33.12 -10.66
C ARG A 168 28.49 32.01 -9.89
N GLU A 169 29.07 31.06 -10.60
CA GLU A 169 30.52 30.74 -10.52
C GLU A 169 30.87 29.61 -11.48
N GLU A 170 31.95 29.85 -12.23
CA GLU A 170 32.63 28.92 -13.10
C GLU A 170 33.12 27.73 -12.26
N ILE A 171 32.57 26.53 -12.46
CA ILE A 171 33.24 25.30 -12.03
C ILE A 171 34.07 24.84 -13.23
N GLN A 172 35.26 25.43 -13.34
CA GLN A 172 36.40 24.81 -14.01
C GLN A 172 37.07 23.90 -12.99
N ASP A 173 36.83 22.60 -13.10
CA ASP A 173 37.73 21.60 -12.53
C ASP A 173 38.29 20.80 -13.72
N GLU A 174 39.39 21.33 -14.26
CA GLU A 174 40.38 20.56 -15.00
C GLU A 174 41.21 19.72 -14.01
N ASP A 175 41.64 18.58 -14.53
CA ASP A 175 42.77 17.75 -14.13
C ASP A 175 42.61 16.56 -13.16
N ASP A 176 43.28 15.50 -13.64
CA ASP A 176 43.99 14.42 -12.95
C ASP A 176 43.31 13.05 -12.76
N ASP A 177 43.84 12.13 -13.58
CA ASP A 177 44.54 10.92 -13.16
C ASP A 177 43.76 9.60 -12.97
N ASP A 178 44.07 8.74 -13.94
CA ASP A 178 44.70 7.42 -13.72
C ASP A 178 43.85 6.14 -13.68
N TYR A 179 44.41 5.22 -14.46
CA TYR A 179 44.50 3.78 -14.26
C TYR A 179 43.46 2.83 -14.84
N VAL A 180 44.00 2.04 -15.78
CA VAL A 180 43.46 0.89 -16.48
C VAL A 180 43.34 -0.30 -15.53
N GLU A 181 42.24 -1.04 -15.60
CA GLU A 181 42.24 -2.45 -15.22
C GLU A 181 41.93 -3.29 -16.47
N GLU A 182 42.96 -3.98 -16.96
CA GLU A 182 42.82 -5.09 -17.88
C GLU A 182 42.13 -6.24 -17.14
N VAL A 183 41.04 -6.75 -17.69
CA VAL A 183 40.60 -8.12 -17.41
C VAL A 183 40.52 -8.83 -18.76
N GLU A 184 41.57 -9.61 -19.01
CA GLU A 184 41.59 -10.66 -20.02
C GLU A 184 40.72 -11.86 -19.56
N GLU A 185 40.22 -12.59 -20.57
CA GLU A 185 39.84 -14.02 -20.54
C GLU A 185 38.49 -14.41 -19.86
N GLU A 186 37.58 -15.22 -20.43
CA GLU A 186 37.56 -16.09 -21.62
C GLU A 186 36.11 -16.16 -22.15
N GLU A 187 35.93 -16.05 -23.48
CA GLU A 187 34.72 -16.60 -24.12
C GLU A 187 34.95 -18.06 -24.52
N GLY A 188 34.02 -18.90 -24.10
CA GLY A 188 34.02 -20.35 -24.30
C GLY A 188 33.88 -20.81 -25.75
N GLY A 189 34.12 -22.11 -25.94
CA GLY A 189 33.91 -22.75 -27.23
C GLY A 189 34.07 -24.26 -27.24
N GLY A 190 33.01 -24.98 -26.84
CA GLY A 190 32.60 -26.21 -27.53
C GLY A 190 33.31 -27.52 -27.15
N GLY A 191 32.79 -28.19 -26.12
CA GLY A 191 32.85 -29.65 -26.06
C GLY A 191 31.92 -30.27 -27.11
N LYS A 192 32.49 -31.01 -28.07
CA LYS A 192 31.77 -32.04 -28.83
C LYS A 192 32.55 -33.34 -28.70
N GLU A 193 31.90 -34.29 -28.03
CA GLU A 193 32.20 -35.71 -28.08
C GLU A 193 31.98 -36.22 -29.52
N GLU A 194 32.99 -36.84 -30.14
CA GLU A 194 32.82 -37.90 -31.16
C GLU A 194 34.08 -38.78 -31.19
N GLY A 195 33.90 -40.10 -31.32
CA GLY A 195 34.95 -41.09 -31.61
C GLY A 195 35.02 -42.22 -30.57
N GLU A 196 34.20 -43.26 -30.65
CA GLU A 196 34.32 -44.43 -31.54
C GLU A 196 35.58 -45.30 -31.32
N GLY A 197 35.32 -46.56 -30.98
CA GLY A 197 35.93 -47.74 -31.62
C GLY A 197 37.42 -48.04 -31.37
N GLU A 198 37.71 -49.00 -30.49
CA GLU A 198 38.05 -50.42 -30.82
C GLU A 198 38.53 -51.17 -29.58
#